data_AF-A0AAW1DAU5-F1
#
_entry.id   AF-A0AAW1DAU5-F1
#
_cell.length_a   1.000
_cell.length_b   1.000
_cell.length_c   1.000
_cell.angle_alpha   90.00
_cell.angle_beta   90.00
_cell.angle_gamma   90.00
#
_symmetry.space_group_name_H-M   'P 1'
#
loop_
_entity.id
_entity.type
_entity.pdbx_description
1 polymer ?
#
loop_
_entity_poly.entity_id
_entity_poly.type
_entity_poly.pdbx_seq_one_letter_code
_entity_poly.pdbx_strand_id
1 'polypeptide(L)' 'MGAYLCIASNDVPPAVSKRIILNVNFSPVIKVPNQLLGAPLGTDVQLECYVEAFPNTINYWLKSNGEMLLHG' A
#
# COMPACT_ATOMS: atom_id res chain seq x y z
N MET A 1 1.06 -4.72 9.80
CA MET A 1 1.36 -6.17 9.68
C MET A 1 2.61 -6.47 10.48
N GLY A 2 2.79 -7.67 11.03
CA GLY A 2 3.95 -7.95 11.88
C GLY A 2 4.23 -9.43 12.08
N ALA A 3 5.47 -9.72 12.49
CA ALA A 3 5.89 -11.05 12.89
C ALA A 3 5.94 -11.14 14.42
N TYR A 4 5.30 -12.17 14.95
CA TYR A 4 5.29 -12.52 16.37
C TYR A 4 6.11 -13.79 16.59
N LEU A 5 6.67 -13.94 17.78
CA LEU A 5 7.44 -15.11 18.16
C LEU A 5 6.77 -15.78 19.36
N CYS A 6 6.37 -17.04 19.19
CA CYS A 6 5.99 -17.90 20.31
C CYS A 6 7.25 -18.60 20.81
N ILE A 7 7.65 -18.36 22.06
CA ILE A 7 8.84 -18.96 22.68
C ILE A 7 8.37 -19.89 23.80
N ALA A 8 8.85 -21.13 23.80
CA ALA A 8 8.64 -22.08 24.87
C ALA A 8 9.97 -22.36 25.57
N SER A 9 10.00 -22.14 26.89
CA SER A 9 11.15 -22.38 27.76
C SER A 9 10.69 -23.03 29.06
N ASN A 10 11.44 -24.01 29.54
CA ASN A 10 11.26 -24.70 30.82
C ASN A 10 12.54 -24.64 31.68
N ASP A 11 13.36 -23.61 31.47
CA ASP A 11 14.65 -23.37 32.13
C ASP A 11 15.73 -24.46 31.93
N VAL A 12 15.49 -25.40 31.01
CA VAL A 12 16.48 -26.39 30.54
C VAL A 12 16.86 -26.06 29.09
N PRO A 13 18.11 -25.69 28.79
CA PRO A 13 18.52 -25.33 27.44
C PRO A 13 18.45 -26.51 26.44
N PRO A 14 18.12 -26.28 25.15
CA PRO A 14 17.78 -25.00 24.53
C PRO A 14 16.27 -24.72 24.50
N ALA A 15 15.88 -23.45 24.69
CA ALA A 15 14.52 -23.00 24.42
C ALA A 15 14.22 -23.04 22.91
N VAL A 16 12.94 -23.24 22.56
CA VAL A 16 12.48 -23.29 21.17
C VAL A 16 11.56 -22.13 20.87
N SER A 17 11.51 -21.72 19.60
CA SER A 17 10.61 -20.65 19.18
C SER A 17 10.00 -20.89 17.80
N LYS A 18 8.82 -20.31 17.57
CA LYS A 18 8.10 -20.35 16.31
C LYS A 18 7.68 -18.95 15.90
N ARG A 19 8.08 -18.54 14.69
CA ARG A 19 7.64 -17.28 14.09
C ARG A 19 6.23 -17.44 13.51
N ILE A 20 5.34 -16.52 13.87
CA ILE A 20 3.95 -16.46 13.42
C ILE A 20 3.76 -15.11 12.72
N ILE A 21 3.32 -15.12 11.47
CA ILE A 21 3.07 -13.89 10.70
C ILE A 21 1.59 -13.52 10.86
N LEU A 22 1.32 -12.32 11.36
CA LEU A 22 -0.03 -11.77 11.44
C LEU A 22 -0.25 -10.76 10.31
N ASN A 23 -1.10 -11.15 9.36
CA ASN A 23 -1.57 -10.30 8.28
C ASN A 23 -2.91 -9.68 8.66
N VAL A 24 -3.10 -8.40 8.29
CA VAL A 24 -4.34 -7.67 8.53
C VAL A 24 -4.84 -7.18 7.19
N ASN A 25 -6.03 -7.62 6.80
CA ASN A 25 -6.67 -7.21 5.56
C ASN A 25 -7.51 -5.95 5.80
N PHE A 26 -7.44 -5.01 4.88
CA PHE A 26 -8.22 -3.78 4.93
C PHE A 26 -8.43 -3.22 3.52
N SER A 27 -9.51 -2.48 3.35
CA SER A 27 -9.84 -1.85 2.07
C SER A 27 -8.82 -0.77 1.70
N PRO A 28 -8.60 -0.52 0.39
CA PRO A 28 -7.66 0.49 -0.05
C PRO A 28 -8.07 1.89 0.39
N VAL A 29 -7.10 2.68 0.84
CA VAL A 29 -7.27 4.10 1.21
C VAL A 29 -6.34 4.93 0.32
N ILE A 30 -6.90 5.94 -0.34
CA ILE A 30 -6.17 6.81 -1.27
C ILE A 30 -6.00 8.19 -0.63
N LYS A 31 -4.76 8.68 -0.55
CA LYS A 31 -4.41 10.03 -0.12
C LYS A 31 -3.83 10.79 -1.31
N VAL A 32 -4.44 11.93 -1.64
CA VAL A 32 -4.02 12.78 -2.77
C VAL A 32 -3.41 14.05 -2.20
N PRO A 33 -2.08 14.27 -2.32
CA PRO A 33 -1.43 15.45 -1.75
C PRO A 33 -1.87 16.74 -2.44
N ASN A 34 -2.00 16.72 -3.77
CA ASN A 34 -2.40 17.88 -4.57
C ASN A 34 -3.66 17.53 -5.37
N GLN A 35 -4.82 18.03 -4.91
CA GLN A 35 -6.09 17.80 -5.60
C GLN A 35 -6.30 18.71 -6.81
N LEU A 36 -5.54 19.80 -6.91
CA LEU A 36 -5.59 20.75 -8.01
C LEU A 36 -4.17 21.10 -8.43
N LEU A 37 -3.87 20.84 -9.71
CA LEU A 37 -2.60 21.16 -10.35
C LEU A 37 -2.90 21.96 -11.61
N GLY A 38 -2.17 23.05 -11.81
CA GLY A 38 -2.19 23.84 -13.04
C GLY A 38 -0.88 23.62 -13.80
N ALA A 39 -0.97 23.45 -15.12
CA ALA A 39 0.18 23.32 -16.00
C ALA A 39 0.00 24.23 -17.22
N PRO A 40 1.02 25.02 -17.61
CA PRO A 40 1.00 25.76 -18.88
C PRO A 40 0.84 24.85 -20.10
N LEU A 41 0.45 25.44 -21.23
CA LEU A 41 0.35 24.70 -22.49
C LEU A 41 1.73 24.22 -22.95
N GLY A 42 1.81 22.95 -23.35
CA GLY A 42 3.03 22.32 -23.85
C GLY A 42 4.04 21.91 -22.78
N THR A 43 3.68 21.99 -21.49
CA THR A 43 4.52 21.51 -20.38
C THR A 43 3.97 20.22 -19.78
N ASP A 44 4.86 19.42 -19.21
CA ASP A 44 4.49 18.19 -18.52
C ASP A 44 4.08 18.46 -17.06
N VAL A 45 3.19 17.61 -16.54
CA VAL A 45 2.78 17.62 -15.14
C VAL A 45 2.71 16.20 -14.61
N GLN A 46 3.12 16.00 -13.36
CA GLN A 46 3.07 14.71 -12.69
C GLN A 46 1.91 14.69 -11.69
N LEU A 47 1.02 13.71 -11.84
CA LEU A 47 -0.03 13.41 -10.87
C LEU A 47 0.46 12.32 -9.90
N GLU A 48 0.14 12.44 -8.63
CA GLU A 48 0.57 11.50 -7.59
C GLU A 48 -0.60 11.18 -6.64
N CYS A 49 -0.70 9.91 -6.26
CA CYS A 49 -1.60 9.41 -5.23
C CYS A 49 -0.85 8.40 -4.36
N TYR A 50 -1.07 8.45 -3.05
CA TYR A 50 -0.58 7.45 -2.11
C TYR A 50 -1.69 6.45 -1.79
N VAL A 51 -1.42 5.16 -1.97
CA VAL A 51 -2.39 4.08 -1.71
C VAL A 51 -1.92 3.21 -0.56
N GLU A 52 -2.74 3.09 0.47
CA GLU A 52 -2.54 2.16 1.58
C GLU A 52 -3.56 1.02 1.45
N ALA A 53 -3.09 -0.23 1.25
CA ALA A 53 -3.97 -1.39 1.10
C ALA A 53 -3.27 -2.68 1.53
N PHE A 54 -4.04 -3.66 2.01
CA PHE A 54 -3.58 -5.05 2.10
C PHE A 54 -4.73 -6.05 1.87
N PRO A 55 -4.59 -7.04 0.97
CA PRO A 55 -3.43 -7.32 0.10
C PRO A 55 -3.13 -6.19 -0.90
N ASN A 56 -1.99 -6.26 -1.60
CA ASN A 56 -1.65 -5.29 -2.63
C ASN A 56 -2.75 -5.20 -3.69
N THR A 57 -2.97 -3.98 -4.20
CA THR A 57 -4.05 -3.66 -5.14
C THR A 57 -3.52 -3.41 -6.54
N ILE A 58 -4.43 -3.48 -7.50
CA ILE A 58 -4.20 -2.99 -8.87
C ILE A 58 -4.67 -1.54 -8.90
N ASN A 59 -3.78 -0.62 -9.28
CA ASN A 59 -4.05 0.81 -9.31
C ASN A 59 -3.96 1.32 -10.75
N TYR A 60 -4.90 2.16 -11.17
CA TYR A 60 -4.96 2.74 -12.51
C TYR A 60 -5.58 4.14 -12.46
N TRP A 61 -5.29 4.95 -13.48
CA TRP A 61 -5.81 6.31 -13.60
C TRP A 61 -7.07 6.33 -14.46
N LEU A 62 -8.02 7.18 -14.06
CA LEU A 62 -9.26 7.45 -14.79
C LEU A 62 -9.35 8.95 -15.10
N LYS A 63 -9.84 9.28 -16.29
CA LYS A 63 -10.28 10.63 -16.62
C LYS A 63 -11.66 10.91 -16.00
N SER A 64 -12.08 12.17 -16.01
CA SER A 64 -13.38 12.60 -15.46
C SER A 64 -14.60 11.90 -16.10
N ASN A 65 -14.46 11.44 -17.35
CA ASN A 65 -15.48 10.69 -18.07
C ASN A 65 -15.48 9.17 -17.77
N GLY A 66 -14.61 8.69 -16.87
CA GLY A 66 -14.48 7.28 -16.53
C GLY A 66 -13.65 6.45 -17.50
N GLU A 67 -13.00 7.07 -18.49
CA GLU A 67 -12.08 6.37 -19.38
C GLU A 67 -10.74 6.11 -18.69
N MET A 68 -10.22 4.89 -18.87
CA MET A 68 -8.89 4.52 -18.39
C MET A 68 -7.81 5.27 -19.16
N LEU A 69 -6.86 5.85 -18.41
CA LEU A 69 -5.70 6.49 -18.98
C LEU A 69 -4.66 5.41 -19.33
N LEU A 70 -4.74 4.90 -20.56
CA LEU A 70 -3.85 3.83 -21.06
C LEU A 70 -2.46 4.34 -21.48
N HIS A 71 -2.37 5.63 -21.80
CA HIS A 71 -1.14 6.31 -22.18
C HIS A 71 -1.05 7.60 -21.37
N GLY A 72 -0.03 7.68 -20.49
CA GLY A 72 0.32 8.86 -19.72
C GLY A 72 1.62 9.46 -20.20
#